data_AF-A0A2S2PMU3-F1
#
_entry.id   AF-A0A2S2PMU3-F1
#
_cell.length_a   1.000
_cell.length_b   1.000
_cell.length_c   1.000
_cell.angle_alpha   90.00
_cell.angle_beta   90.00
_cell.angle_gamma   90.00
#
_symmetry.space_group_name_H-M   'P 1'
#
loop_
_entity.id
_entity.type
_entity.pdbx_description
1 polymer ?
#
loop_
_entity_poly.entity_id
_entity_poly.type
_entity_poly.pdbx_seq_one_letter_code
_entity_poly.pdbx_strand_id
1 'polypeptide(L)'
;KTKFMARTLLEKWSQFDTLFASIIILDLFSITSPVSKFLQSDSIDFLRAWRSIETLLELVSKKRNEEHYTKLYNKCKLFAQKLNTFFIDEPLLDFQDNFVSKRISVKKNPGELSNDEVKTLSPFKKTRATYFQILDTVKMSISERFVPNKELLMDIAWLDPSKYKEIVNLSLEKLPSNLLNKLSKLAGVDRKTLFVELKQFAEQYSSFSVTTRSVNCEHNVRETIDTEDDVAAIKQLKCGDCFPKVYQILHEITSKYDLFNTLYLTMKYVLVLPCTQVSCERAFSKLKILKTKLRSSITQEYLEP
;
A
#
# COMPACT_ATOMS: atom_id res chain seq x y z
N LYS A 1 17.22 10.43 37.40
CA LYS A 1 16.55 9.39 36.56
C LYS A 1 16.35 9.86 35.12
N THR A 2 15.75 11.03 34.88
CA THR A 2 15.54 11.63 33.55
C THR A 2 16.84 11.92 32.77
N LYS A 3 17.85 12.52 33.40
CA LYS A 3 19.17 12.79 32.76
C LYS A 3 19.89 11.51 32.30
N PHE A 4 19.77 10.43 33.07
CA PHE A 4 20.34 9.12 32.72
C PHE A 4 19.59 8.50 31.52
N MET A 5 18.25 8.54 31.54
CA MET A 5 17.43 8.09 30.41
C MET A 5 17.73 8.84 29.11
N ALA A 6 17.90 10.17 29.18
CA ALA A 6 18.25 10.99 28.03
C ALA A 6 19.62 10.60 27.45
N ARG A 7 20.63 10.38 28.31
CA ARG A 7 21.96 9.90 27.89
C ARG A 7 21.91 8.52 27.26
N THR A 8 21.20 7.57 27.85
CA THR A 8 21.04 6.23 27.28
C THR A 8 20.31 6.26 25.94
N LEU A 9 19.34 7.16 25.77
CA LEU A 9 18.66 7.33 24.48
C LEU A 9 19.61 7.88 23.42
N LEU A 10 20.39 8.90 23.78
CA LEU A 10 21.41 9.50 22.91
C LEU A 10 22.41 8.44 22.44
N GLU A 11 22.98 7.66 23.37
CA GLU A 11 23.89 6.56 23.05
C GLU A 11 23.29 5.55 22.06
N LYS A 12 21.99 5.22 22.20
CA LYS A 12 21.31 4.31 21.27
C LYS A 12 21.06 4.94 19.89
N TRP A 13 20.77 6.23 19.83
CA TRP A 13 20.55 6.94 18.57
C TRP A 13 21.85 7.15 17.80
N SER A 14 22.97 7.27 18.52
CA SER A 14 24.30 7.39 17.95
C SER A 14 24.92 6.08 17.46
N GLN A 15 24.27 4.94 17.73
CA GLN A 15 24.72 3.64 17.23
C GLN A 15 24.55 3.53 15.71
N PHE A 16 25.57 2.99 15.04
CA PHE A 16 25.54 2.77 13.59
C PHE A 16 24.41 1.83 13.18
N ASP A 17 24.05 0.85 14.02
CA ASP A 17 22.90 -0.04 13.81
C ASP A 17 21.58 0.74 13.66
N THR A 18 21.35 1.76 14.50
CA THR A 18 20.13 2.58 14.50
C THR A 18 20.07 3.50 13.28
N LEU A 19 21.21 4.13 12.95
CA LEU A 19 21.34 4.95 11.74
C LEU A 19 21.11 4.12 10.48
N PHE A 20 21.71 2.94 10.43
CA PHE A 20 21.60 2.04 9.28
C PHE A 20 20.18 1.51 9.11
N ALA A 21 19.50 1.12 10.20
CA ALA A 21 18.09 0.75 10.17
C ALA A 21 17.21 1.88 9.63
N SER A 22 17.47 3.13 10.03
CA SER A 22 16.74 4.30 9.54
C SER A 22 16.93 4.52 8.04
N ILE A 23 18.15 4.31 7.52
CA ILE A 23 18.44 4.40 6.09
C ILE A 23 17.76 3.28 5.30
N ILE A 24 17.71 2.05 5.83
CA ILE A 24 16.96 0.94 5.22
C ILE A 24 15.46 1.29 5.12
N ILE A 25 14.88 1.80 6.22
CA ILE A 25 13.47 2.20 6.24
C ILE A 25 13.20 3.33 5.24
N LEU A 26 14.06 4.35 5.19
CA LEU A 26 13.92 5.45 4.24
C LEU A 26 14.01 4.98 2.78
N ASP A 27 14.94 4.08 2.49
CA ASP A 27 15.09 3.47 1.17
C ASP A 27 13.84 2.68 0.77
N LEU A 28 13.28 1.89 1.69
CA LEU A 28 12.04 1.16 1.44
C LEU A 28 10.84 2.09 1.25
N PHE A 29 10.72 3.13 2.06
CA PHE A 29 9.65 4.11 1.94
C PHE A 29 9.73 4.95 0.68
N SER A 30 10.93 5.15 0.11
CA SER A 30 11.07 5.85 -1.17
C SER A 30 10.30 5.15 -2.30
N ILE A 31 10.19 3.82 -2.26
CA ILE A 31 9.47 3.03 -3.27
C ILE A 31 8.02 2.72 -2.87
N THR A 32 7.74 2.48 -1.59
CA THR A 32 6.39 2.11 -1.15
C THR A 32 5.46 3.32 -0.98
N SER A 33 5.98 4.49 -0.59
CA SER A 33 5.16 5.67 -0.32
C SER A 33 4.38 6.19 -1.53
N PRO A 34 4.95 6.27 -2.76
CA PRO A 34 4.19 6.71 -3.93
C PRO A 34 3.01 5.79 -4.24
N VAL A 35 3.23 4.47 -4.17
CA VAL A 35 2.17 3.47 -4.40
C VAL A 35 1.12 3.54 -3.30
N SER A 36 1.54 3.69 -2.05
CA SER A 36 0.62 3.85 -0.92
C SER A 36 -0.27 5.09 -1.08
N LYS A 37 0.29 6.23 -1.51
CA LYS A 37 -0.48 7.46 -1.80
C LYS A 37 -1.42 7.26 -2.98
N PHE A 38 -0.97 6.58 -4.04
CA PHE A 38 -1.80 6.27 -5.21
C PHE A 38 -2.99 5.37 -4.86
N LEU A 39 -2.78 4.31 -4.08
CA LEU A 39 -3.86 3.42 -3.63
C LEU A 39 -4.82 4.08 -2.63
N GLN A 40 -4.51 5.29 -2.16
CA GLN A 40 -5.30 6.07 -1.22
C GLN A 40 -5.99 7.27 -1.86
N SER A 41 -5.82 7.50 -3.16
CA SER A 41 -6.50 8.59 -3.87
C SER A 41 -7.98 8.26 -4.09
N ASP A 42 -8.84 9.27 -4.17
CA ASP A 42 -10.29 9.08 -4.32
C ASP A 42 -10.71 8.50 -5.68
N SER A 43 -9.87 8.62 -6.71
CA SER A 43 -10.13 8.12 -8.07
C SER A 43 -9.13 7.03 -8.48
N ILE A 44 -9.31 5.83 -7.94
CA ILE A 44 -8.43 4.70 -8.24
C ILE A 44 -8.84 4.03 -9.55
N ASP A 45 -7.94 4.03 -10.53
CA ASP A 45 -8.00 3.12 -11.67
C ASP A 45 -7.37 1.77 -11.27
N PHE A 46 -8.17 0.71 -11.27
CA PHE A 46 -7.75 -0.62 -10.81
C PHE A 46 -6.64 -1.25 -11.66
N LEU A 47 -6.56 -0.96 -12.97
CA LEU A 47 -5.44 -1.44 -13.80
C LEU A 47 -4.16 -0.70 -13.47
N ARG A 48 -4.25 0.62 -13.34
CA ARG A 48 -3.09 1.42 -12.95
C ARG A 48 -2.61 1.02 -11.56
N ALA A 49 -3.53 0.80 -10.61
CA ALA A 49 -3.22 0.30 -9.28
C ALA A 49 -2.49 -1.04 -9.32
N TRP A 50 -3.01 -1.99 -10.09
CA TRP A 50 -2.38 -3.30 -10.26
C TRP A 50 -0.98 -3.19 -10.87
N ARG A 51 -0.81 -2.41 -11.95
CA ARG A 51 0.51 -2.18 -12.58
C ARG A 51 1.50 -1.52 -11.62
N SER A 52 1.04 -0.58 -10.79
CA SER A 52 1.89 0.05 -9.76
C SER A 52 2.33 -0.95 -8.70
N ILE A 53 1.47 -1.90 -8.31
CA ILE A 53 1.82 -2.99 -7.39
C ILE A 53 2.82 -3.95 -8.03
N GLU A 54 2.62 -4.36 -9.29
CA GLU A 54 3.59 -5.20 -10.02
C GLU A 54 4.95 -4.51 -10.12
N THR A 55 4.96 -3.22 -10.49
CA THR A 55 6.20 -2.42 -10.55
C THR A 55 6.87 -2.34 -9.18
N LEU A 56 6.11 -2.18 -8.09
CA LEU A 56 6.65 -2.17 -6.73
C LEU A 56 7.33 -3.50 -6.38
N LEU A 57 6.69 -4.63 -6.68
CA LEU A 57 7.25 -5.96 -6.44
C LEU A 57 8.54 -6.20 -7.23
N GLU A 58 8.60 -5.71 -8.47
CA GLU A 58 9.82 -5.74 -9.27
C GLU A 58 10.93 -4.87 -8.66
N LEU A 59 10.62 -3.64 -8.24
CA LEU A 59 11.59 -2.73 -7.64
C LEU A 59 12.15 -3.28 -6.32
N VAL A 60 11.30 -3.85 -5.45
CA VAL A 60 11.73 -4.53 -4.23
C VAL A 60 12.65 -5.71 -4.57
N SER A 61 12.31 -6.49 -5.59
CA SER A 61 13.14 -7.63 -6.03
C SER A 61 14.49 -7.18 -6.58
N LYS A 62 14.54 -6.07 -7.34
CA LYS A 62 15.80 -5.50 -7.88
C LYS A 62 16.73 -4.96 -6.79
N LYS A 63 16.19 -4.51 -5.65
CA LYS A 63 16.99 -4.04 -4.48
C LYS A 63 17.67 -5.16 -3.71
N ARG A 64 17.25 -6.42 -3.88
CA ARG A 64 17.86 -7.59 -3.26
C ARG A 64 19.17 -7.98 -3.98
N ASN A 65 20.17 -7.12 -3.91
CA ASN A 65 21.50 -7.40 -4.43
C ASN A 65 22.60 -6.87 -3.47
N GLU A 66 23.79 -7.45 -3.57
CA GLU A 66 24.94 -7.09 -2.72
C GLU A 66 25.43 -5.66 -3.00
N GLU A 67 25.31 -5.21 -4.24
CA GLU A 67 25.75 -3.88 -4.67
C GLU A 67 24.93 -2.76 -3.99
N HIS A 68 23.61 -2.93 -3.95
CA HIS A 68 22.68 -1.99 -3.31
C HIS A 68 22.87 -1.98 -1.79
N TYR A 69 23.09 -3.15 -1.18
CA TYR A 69 23.45 -3.24 0.23
C TYR A 69 24.73 -2.45 0.53
N THR A 70 25.77 -2.61 -0.29
CA THR A 70 27.03 -1.89 -0.15
C THR A 70 26.86 -0.37 -0.36
N LYS A 71 26.00 0.04 -1.30
CA LYS A 71 25.64 1.46 -1.50
C LYS A 71 24.95 2.06 -0.27
N LEU A 72 24.00 1.35 0.34
CA LEU A 72 23.34 1.78 1.58
C LEU A 72 24.32 1.89 2.74
N TYR A 73 25.23 0.92 2.87
CA TYR A 73 26.26 0.93 3.90
C TYR A 73 27.20 2.13 3.76
N ASN A 74 27.70 2.39 2.54
CA ASN A 74 28.56 3.55 2.27
C ASN A 74 27.82 4.88 2.50
N LYS A 75 26.54 4.96 2.11
CA LYS A 75 25.69 6.12 2.40
C LYS A 75 25.55 6.37 3.90
N CYS A 76 25.37 5.30 4.69
CA CYS A 76 25.29 5.39 6.15
C CYS A 76 26.60 5.86 6.77
N LYS A 77 27.73 5.31 6.31
CA LYS A 77 29.06 5.73 6.77
C LYS A 77 29.32 7.22 6.49
N LEU A 78 29.04 7.67 5.27
CA LEU A 78 29.16 9.09 4.91
C LEU A 78 28.22 9.98 5.73
N PHE A 79 27.01 9.50 6.03
CA PHE A 79 26.06 10.24 6.85
C PHE A 79 26.53 10.36 8.31
N ALA A 80 27.03 9.27 8.92
CA ALA A 80 27.59 9.29 10.27
C ALA A 80 28.79 10.25 10.37
N GLN A 81 29.68 10.22 9.37
CA GLN A 81 30.82 11.16 9.30
C GLN A 81 30.35 12.62 9.22
N LYS A 82 29.33 12.91 8.39
CA LYS A 82 28.74 14.26 8.31
C LYS A 82 28.12 14.71 9.63
N LEU A 83 27.47 13.81 10.37
CA LEU A 83 26.92 14.13 11.69
C LEU A 83 28.02 14.46 12.69
N ASN A 84 29.10 13.67 12.71
CA ASN A 84 30.26 13.97 13.57
C ASN A 84 30.92 15.31 13.21
N THR A 85 31.00 15.67 11.92
CA THR A 85 31.49 17.00 11.50
C THR A 85 30.52 18.13 11.85
N PHE A 86 29.22 17.87 11.86
CA PHE A 86 28.22 18.88 12.19
C PHE A 86 28.18 19.17 13.71
N PHE A 87 28.45 18.15 14.54
CA PHE A 87 28.40 18.24 16.00
C PHE A 87 29.79 18.27 16.66
N ILE A 88 30.80 18.85 15.99
CA ILE A 88 32.19 18.90 16.51
C ILE A 88 32.26 19.55 17.91
N ASP A 89 31.45 20.58 18.14
CA ASP A 89 31.47 21.36 19.39
C ASP A 89 30.68 20.69 20.54
N GLU A 90 30.01 19.56 20.27
CA GLU A 90 29.15 18.85 21.23
C GLU A 90 29.79 17.52 21.66
N PRO A 91 30.60 17.49 22.74
CA PRO A 91 31.40 16.32 23.12
C PRO A 91 30.56 15.13 23.63
N LEU A 92 29.25 15.31 23.83
CA LEU A 92 28.31 14.26 24.22
C LEU A 92 27.78 13.46 23.02
N LEU A 93 27.98 13.95 21.80
CA LEU A 93 27.48 13.37 20.56
C LEU A 93 28.65 12.77 19.76
N ASP A 94 28.81 11.45 19.87
CA ASP A 94 29.75 10.69 19.05
C ASP A 94 28.99 9.59 18.28
N PHE A 95 28.86 9.78 16.97
CA PHE A 95 28.19 8.82 16.09
C PHE A 95 29.19 7.77 15.62
N GLN A 96 28.83 6.50 15.82
CA GLN A 96 29.64 5.39 15.32
C GLN A 96 29.67 5.41 13.78
N ASP A 97 30.84 5.18 13.20
CA ASP A 97 31.06 5.21 11.75
C ASP A 97 31.02 3.81 11.09
N ASN A 98 30.94 2.76 11.91
CA ASN A 98 30.90 1.37 11.48
C ASN A 98 30.21 0.46 12.51
N PHE A 99 29.85 -0.76 12.09
CA PHE A 99 29.30 -1.79 12.96
C PHE A 99 30.33 -2.27 13.99
N VAL A 100 29.94 -2.24 15.27
CA VAL A 100 30.78 -2.70 16.37
C VAL A 100 30.74 -4.23 16.46
N SER A 101 31.91 -4.86 16.47
CA SER A 101 32.04 -6.30 16.71
C SER A 101 31.88 -6.61 18.21
N LYS A 102 30.84 -7.36 18.57
CA LYS A 102 30.62 -7.78 19.97
C LYS A 102 31.35 -9.10 20.23
N ARG A 103 32.15 -9.14 21.30
CA ARG A 103 32.72 -10.39 21.82
C ARG A 103 31.61 -11.23 22.44
N ILE A 104 31.63 -12.53 22.20
CA ILE A 104 30.71 -13.48 22.83
C ILE A 104 31.53 -14.22 23.89
N SER A 105 31.18 -14.06 25.16
CA SER A 105 31.78 -14.83 26.24
C SER A 105 31.19 -16.24 26.22
N VAL A 106 32.03 -17.24 26.04
CA VAL A 106 31.63 -18.65 26.10
C VAL A 106 31.77 -19.11 27.55
N LYS A 107 30.71 -19.70 28.11
CA LYS A 107 30.74 -20.26 29.47
C LYS A 107 31.79 -21.38 29.53
N LYS A 108 32.67 -21.31 30.53
CA LYS A 108 33.78 -22.25 30.71
C LYS A 108 33.38 -23.43 31.59
N ASN A 109 33.84 -24.62 31.22
CA ASN A 109 33.96 -25.73 32.16
C ASN A 109 35.29 -25.60 32.96
N PRO A 110 35.36 -26.10 34.20
CA PRO A 110 36.59 -26.07 34.99
C PRO A 110 37.74 -26.77 34.25
N GLY A 111 38.85 -26.06 34.02
CA GLY A 111 40.06 -26.61 33.37
C GLY A 111 40.25 -26.23 31.90
N GLU A 112 39.29 -25.60 31.25
CA GLU A 112 39.45 -25.15 29.85
C GLU A 112 40.17 -23.80 29.74
N LEU A 113 41.32 -23.80 29.08
CA LEU A 113 42.05 -22.60 28.66
C LEU A 113 41.58 -22.15 27.27
N SER A 114 40.37 -21.59 27.18
CA SER A 114 39.92 -20.91 25.97
C SER A 114 40.00 -19.38 26.15
N ASN A 115 40.61 -18.71 25.17
CA ASN A 115 40.51 -17.26 24.97
C ASN A 115 39.14 -16.94 24.36
N ASP A 116 38.53 -15.80 24.71
CA ASP A 116 37.26 -15.36 24.11
C ASP A 116 37.39 -15.32 22.57
N GLU A 117 36.85 -16.32 21.88
CA GLU A 117 36.88 -16.37 20.42
C GLU A 117 35.87 -15.36 19.85
N VAL A 118 36.32 -14.54 18.88
CA VAL A 118 35.41 -13.77 18.03
C VAL A 118 34.76 -14.75 17.03
N LYS A 119 33.70 -15.46 17.43
CA LYS A 119 32.97 -16.35 16.50
C LYS A 119 32.19 -15.55 15.45
N THR A 120 32.87 -15.29 14.32
CA THR A 120 32.56 -15.71 12.93
C THR A 120 31.21 -15.39 12.28
N LEU A 121 30.64 -14.20 12.50
CA LEU A 121 29.98 -13.48 11.39
C LEU A 121 30.31 -12.01 11.54
N SER A 122 31.04 -11.43 10.57
CA SER A 122 31.25 -9.99 10.52
C SER A 122 29.88 -9.31 10.72
N PRO A 123 29.74 -8.32 11.62
CA PRO A 123 28.48 -7.63 11.85
C PRO A 123 27.78 -7.23 10.54
N PHE A 124 28.57 -6.83 9.54
CA PHE A 124 28.15 -6.57 8.17
C PHE A 124 27.41 -7.73 7.48
N LYS A 125 27.89 -8.98 7.63
CA LYS A 125 27.24 -10.17 7.08
C LYS A 125 25.94 -10.49 7.81
N LYS A 126 25.87 -10.24 9.13
CA LYS A 126 24.67 -10.45 9.94
C LYS A 126 23.58 -9.45 9.56
N THR A 127 23.92 -8.17 9.51
CA THR A 127 23.00 -7.10 9.12
C THR A 127 22.57 -7.23 7.67
N ARG A 128 23.42 -7.76 6.79
CA ARG A 128 23.05 -8.15 5.43
C ARG A 128 21.96 -9.22 5.39
N ALA A 129 22.13 -10.30 6.15
CA ALA A 129 21.12 -11.36 6.20
C ALA A 129 19.77 -10.80 6.70
N THR A 130 19.79 -9.95 7.74
CA THR A 130 18.61 -9.25 8.24
C THR A 130 17.99 -8.32 7.19
N TYR A 131 18.81 -7.57 6.44
CA TYR A 131 18.32 -6.71 5.35
C TYR A 131 17.57 -7.51 4.28
N PHE A 132 18.11 -8.63 3.83
CA PHE A 132 17.41 -9.48 2.86
C PHE A 132 16.13 -10.08 3.43
N GLN A 133 16.13 -10.51 4.70
CA GLN A 133 14.92 -10.95 5.38
C GLN A 133 13.83 -9.86 5.43
N ILE A 134 14.22 -8.60 5.66
CA ILE A 134 13.27 -7.47 5.63
C ILE A 134 12.67 -7.32 4.22
N LEU A 135 13.50 -7.32 3.17
CA LEU A 135 13.00 -7.22 1.79
C LEU A 135 12.07 -8.38 1.42
N ASP A 136 12.44 -9.60 1.81
CA ASP A 136 11.64 -10.80 1.54
C ASP A 136 10.30 -10.73 2.29
N THR A 137 10.32 -10.28 3.56
CA THR A 137 9.10 -10.06 4.35
C THR A 137 8.18 -9.01 3.72
N VAL A 138 8.74 -7.89 3.26
CA VAL A 138 7.96 -6.84 2.60
C VAL A 138 7.37 -7.35 1.29
N LYS A 139 8.17 -8.04 0.48
CA LYS A 139 7.70 -8.64 -0.78
C LYS A 139 6.57 -9.64 -0.55
N MET A 140 6.71 -10.51 0.44
CA MET A 140 5.68 -11.47 0.82
C MET A 140 4.42 -10.78 1.29
N SER A 141 4.53 -9.79 2.19
CA SER A 141 3.36 -9.06 2.69
C SER A 141 2.55 -8.35 1.59
N ILE A 142 3.23 -7.78 0.60
CA ILE A 142 2.56 -7.14 -0.55
C ILE A 142 1.94 -8.22 -1.45
N SER A 143 2.65 -9.32 -1.65
CA SER A 143 2.22 -10.41 -2.53
C SER A 143 0.98 -11.11 -1.98
N GLU A 144 0.97 -11.49 -0.72
CA GLU A 144 -0.18 -12.11 -0.04
C GLU A 144 -1.41 -11.19 -0.05
N ARG A 145 -1.20 -9.87 0.08
CA ARG A 145 -2.29 -8.89 0.09
C ARG A 145 -2.95 -8.69 -1.27
N PHE A 146 -2.18 -8.63 -2.36
CA PHE A 146 -2.68 -8.17 -3.65
C PHE A 146 -2.71 -9.24 -4.74
N VAL A 147 -1.77 -10.18 -4.77
CA VAL A 147 -1.66 -11.19 -5.84
C VAL A 147 -2.90 -12.09 -5.97
N PRO A 148 -3.52 -12.58 -4.88
CA PRO A 148 -4.73 -13.39 -4.99
C PRO A 148 -5.90 -12.66 -5.69
N ASN A 149 -5.93 -11.34 -5.58
CA ASN A 149 -7.00 -10.50 -6.12
C ASN A 149 -6.70 -9.97 -7.53
N LYS A 150 -5.58 -10.36 -8.14
CA LYS A 150 -5.20 -9.95 -9.50
C LYS A 150 -6.32 -10.16 -10.51
N GLU A 151 -6.86 -11.38 -10.57
CA GLU A 151 -7.91 -11.73 -11.54
C GLU A 151 -9.17 -10.87 -11.36
N LEU A 152 -9.55 -10.62 -10.10
CA LEU A 152 -10.71 -9.79 -9.78
C LEU A 152 -10.48 -8.32 -10.17
N LEU A 153 -9.31 -7.75 -9.88
CA LEU A 153 -8.96 -6.38 -10.27
C LEU A 153 -8.93 -6.21 -11.79
N MET A 154 -8.41 -7.22 -12.50
CA MET A 154 -8.41 -7.26 -13.96
C MET A 154 -9.83 -7.39 -14.52
N ASP A 155 -10.72 -8.16 -13.89
CA ASP A 155 -12.13 -8.27 -14.29
C ASP A 155 -12.89 -6.94 -14.05
N ILE A 156 -12.68 -6.29 -12.91
CA ILE A 156 -13.30 -5.00 -12.57
C ILE A 156 -12.90 -3.91 -13.56
N ALA A 157 -11.65 -3.92 -14.02
CA ALA A 157 -11.15 -2.96 -14.99
C ALA A 157 -11.92 -2.94 -16.31
N TRP A 158 -12.53 -4.05 -16.73
CA TRP A 158 -13.33 -4.10 -17.95
C TRP A 158 -14.63 -3.31 -17.85
N LEU A 159 -15.04 -2.96 -16.64
CA LEU A 159 -16.25 -2.20 -16.38
C LEU A 159 -16.00 -0.68 -16.45
N ASP A 160 -14.74 -0.26 -16.62
CA ASP A 160 -14.38 1.14 -16.83
C ASP A 160 -14.79 1.60 -18.25
N PRO A 161 -15.48 2.75 -18.39
CA PRO A 161 -15.83 3.33 -19.69
C PRO A 161 -14.66 3.48 -20.66
N SER A 162 -13.44 3.66 -20.16
CA SER A 162 -12.21 3.72 -20.94
C SER A 162 -12.00 2.46 -21.80
N LYS A 163 -12.56 1.32 -21.39
CA LYS A 163 -12.43 0.00 -22.04
C LYS A 163 -13.58 -0.36 -22.97
N TYR A 164 -14.64 0.43 -23.02
CA TYR A 164 -15.82 0.12 -23.84
C TYR A 164 -15.51 -0.02 -25.32
N LYS A 165 -14.62 0.84 -25.85
CA LYS A 165 -14.15 0.72 -27.25
C LYS A 165 -13.46 -0.61 -27.55
N GLU A 166 -12.73 -1.16 -26.57
CA GLU A 166 -12.07 -2.46 -26.71
C GLU A 166 -13.09 -3.61 -26.63
N ILE A 167 -14.12 -3.47 -25.77
CA ILE A 167 -15.19 -4.47 -25.59
C ILE A 167 -16.08 -4.60 -26.82
N VAL A 168 -16.49 -3.49 -27.43
CA VAL A 168 -17.37 -3.50 -28.61
C VAL A 168 -16.75 -4.29 -29.76
N ASN A 169 -15.43 -4.18 -29.93
CA ASN A 169 -14.67 -4.85 -30.98
C ASN A 169 -14.41 -6.35 -30.70
N LEU A 170 -14.76 -6.86 -29.51
CA LEU A 170 -14.59 -8.28 -29.17
C LEU A 170 -15.80 -9.10 -29.64
N SER A 171 -15.52 -10.20 -30.35
CA SER A 171 -16.53 -11.21 -30.72
C SER A 171 -16.66 -12.28 -29.64
N LEU A 172 -17.88 -12.81 -29.44
CA LEU A 172 -18.20 -13.91 -28.52
C LEU A 172 -17.31 -15.15 -28.75
N GLU A 173 -16.91 -15.41 -29.99
CA GLU A 173 -16.06 -16.55 -30.38
C GLU A 173 -14.59 -16.40 -29.98
N LYS A 174 -14.14 -15.17 -29.65
CA LYS A 174 -12.78 -14.85 -29.18
C LYS A 174 -12.77 -14.44 -27.71
N LEU A 175 -13.79 -14.81 -26.93
CA LEU A 175 -13.84 -14.50 -25.51
C LEU A 175 -12.61 -15.14 -24.81
N PRO A 176 -11.69 -14.35 -24.24
CA PRO A 176 -10.57 -14.91 -23.48
C PRO A 176 -11.15 -15.76 -22.35
N SER A 177 -10.65 -16.98 -22.16
CA SER A 177 -11.11 -17.88 -21.10
C SER A 177 -11.09 -17.27 -19.70
N ASN A 178 -10.26 -16.24 -19.52
CA ASN A 178 -10.00 -15.55 -18.27
C ASN A 178 -10.87 -14.30 -18.05
N LEU A 179 -11.65 -13.85 -19.05
CA LEU A 179 -12.41 -12.60 -18.97
C LEU A 179 -13.69 -12.77 -18.12
N LEU A 180 -13.87 -11.90 -17.11
CA LEU A 180 -15.03 -11.84 -16.21
C LEU A 180 -15.28 -13.13 -15.42
N ASN A 181 -14.32 -14.06 -15.39
CA ASN A 181 -14.50 -15.39 -14.82
C ASN A 181 -14.57 -15.34 -13.29
N LYS A 182 -13.70 -14.53 -12.67
CA LYS A 182 -13.68 -14.42 -11.21
C LYS A 182 -14.86 -13.57 -10.74
N LEU A 183 -15.15 -12.49 -11.46
CA LEU A 183 -16.25 -11.60 -11.14
C LEU A 183 -17.62 -12.27 -11.28
N SER A 184 -17.87 -13.01 -12.37
CA SER A 184 -19.13 -13.74 -12.57
C SER A 184 -19.40 -14.76 -11.47
N LYS A 185 -18.39 -15.55 -11.11
CA LYS A 185 -18.50 -16.53 -10.00
C LYS A 185 -18.80 -15.88 -8.66
N LEU A 186 -18.17 -14.75 -8.36
CA LEU A 186 -18.36 -14.04 -7.09
C LEU A 186 -19.71 -13.32 -7.01
N ALA A 187 -20.15 -12.73 -8.11
CA ALA A 187 -21.47 -12.08 -8.19
C ALA A 187 -22.63 -13.08 -8.35
N GLY A 188 -22.34 -14.37 -8.59
CA GLY A 188 -23.36 -15.41 -8.77
C GLY A 188 -24.13 -15.29 -10.09
N VAL A 189 -23.49 -14.76 -11.14
CA VAL A 189 -24.11 -14.47 -12.43
C VAL A 189 -23.55 -15.32 -13.56
N ASP A 190 -24.34 -15.58 -14.61
CA ASP A 190 -23.83 -16.25 -15.80
C ASP A 190 -22.83 -15.37 -16.56
N ARG A 191 -21.66 -15.94 -16.85
CA ARG A 191 -20.55 -15.21 -17.50
C ARG A 191 -20.91 -14.74 -18.92
N LYS A 192 -21.65 -15.54 -19.69
CA LYS A 192 -21.98 -15.19 -21.08
C LYS A 192 -23.02 -14.09 -21.09
N THR A 193 -24.04 -14.19 -20.25
CA THR A 193 -25.06 -13.15 -20.09
C THR A 193 -24.44 -11.82 -19.66
N LEU A 194 -23.55 -11.84 -18.65
CA LEU A 194 -22.84 -10.64 -18.20
C LEU A 194 -22.04 -9.99 -19.34
N PHE A 195 -21.33 -10.79 -20.16
CA PHE A 195 -20.56 -10.26 -21.28
C PHE A 195 -21.45 -9.63 -22.36
N VAL A 196 -22.56 -10.28 -22.71
CA VAL A 196 -23.51 -9.75 -23.71
C VAL A 196 -24.12 -8.44 -23.24
N GLU A 197 -24.56 -8.38 -21.99
CA GLU A 197 -25.11 -7.15 -21.40
C GLU A 197 -24.06 -6.03 -21.33
N LEU A 198 -22.83 -6.34 -20.90
CA LEU A 198 -21.73 -5.37 -20.87
C LEU A 198 -21.41 -4.83 -22.27
N LYS A 199 -21.39 -5.71 -23.28
CA LYS A 199 -21.13 -5.30 -24.67
C LYS A 199 -22.23 -4.39 -25.21
N GLN A 200 -23.49 -4.78 -25.06
CA GLN A 200 -24.63 -3.98 -25.49
C GLN A 200 -24.68 -2.62 -24.78
N PHE A 201 -24.41 -2.61 -23.47
CA PHE A 201 -24.31 -1.38 -22.69
C PHE A 201 -23.15 -0.50 -23.17
N ALA A 202 -21.98 -1.08 -23.45
CA ALA A 202 -20.81 -0.37 -23.98
C ALA A 202 -21.07 0.25 -25.37
N GLU A 203 -21.81 -0.44 -26.24
CA GLU A 203 -22.22 0.06 -27.56
C GLU A 203 -23.11 1.30 -27.45
N GLN A 204 -24.02 1.31 -26.47
CA GLN A 204 -25.03 2.35 -26.29
C GLN A 204 -24.64 3.42 -25.26
N TYR A 205 -23.49 3.29 -24.61
CA TYR A 205 -23.05 4.16 -23.52
C TYR A 205 -22.95 5.64 -23.91
N SER A 206 -22.52 5.94 -25.14
CA SER A 206 -22.44 7.33 -25.63
C SER A 206 -23.83 7.99 -25.69
N SER A 207 -24.87 7.24 -26.07
CA SER A 207 -26.25 7.72 -26.09
C SER A 207 -26.82 7.85 -24.68
N PHE A 208 -26.50 6.90 -23.79
CA PHE A 208 -26.97 6.92 -22.40
C PHE A 208 -26.34 8.06 -21.60
N SER A 209 -25.03 8.26 -21.71
CA SER A 209 -24.30 9.30 -20.97
C SER A 209 -24.75 10.73 -21.28
N VAL A 210 -25.33 10.97 -22.47
CA VAL A 210 -25.90 12.27 -22.89
C VAL A 210 -27.34 12.45 -22.40
N THR A 211 -28.11 11.36 -22.32
CA THR A 211 -29.56 11.39 -22.04
C THR A 211 -29.86 11.45 -20.53
N THR A 212 -29.02 10.84 -19.70
CA THR A 212 -29.14 10.94 -18.24
C THR A 212 -28.70 12.31 -17.76
N ARG A 213 -29.61 13.05 -17.10
CA ARG A 213 -29.32 14.35 -16.47
C ARG A 213 -28.08 14.21 -15.59
N SER A 214 -27.10 15.09 -15.79
CA SER A 214 -25.94 15.24 -14.92
C SER A 214 -26.41 15.57 -13.49
N VAL A 215 -26.62 14.56 -12.66
CA VAL A 215 -26.85 14.73 -11.23
C VAL A 215 -25.48 14.80 -10.57
N ASN A 216 -25.24 15.88 -9.84
CA ASN A 216 -24.00 16.09 -9.09
C ASN A 216 -23.71 14.86 -8.23
N CYS A 217 -22.54 14.27 -8.37
CA CYS A 217 -22.03 13.34 -7.38
C CYS A 217 -21.78 14.14 -6.10
N GLU A 218 -22.73 14.13 -5.16
CA GLU A 218 -22.47 14.49 -3.78
C GLU A 218 -21.60 13.41 -3.16
N HIS A 219 -20.33 13.39 -3.52
CA HIS A 219 -19.32 12.77 -2.68
C HIS A 219 -19.16 13.71 -1.50
N ASN A 220 -19.86 13.43 -0.40
CA ASN A 220 -19.51 13.96 0.91
C ASN A 220 -18.16 13.33 1.31
N VAL A 221 -17.08 13.80 0.69
CA VAL A 221 -15.73 13.59 1.20
C VAL A 221 -15.63 14.50 2.40
N ARG A 222 -15.87 13.94 3.58
CA ARG A 222 -15.33 14.53 4.80
C ARG A 222 -13.81 14.31 4.72
N GLU A 223 -13.12 15.17 3.97
CA GLU A 223 -11.67 15.29 4.08
C GLU A 223 -11.42 15.77 5.51
N THR A 224 -11.19 14.84 6.44
CA THR A 224 -10.50 15.19 7.68
C THR A 224 -9.03 15.29 7.32
N ILE A 225 -8.69 16.46 6.80
CA ILE A 225 -7.34 16.92 6.48
C ILE A 225 -6.50 16.86 7.75
N ASP A 226 -5.29 16.30 7.63
CA ASP A 226 -4.32 16.12 8.71
C ASP A 226 -3.49 17.40 8.97
N THR A 227 -4.08 18.59 8.84
CA THR A 227 -3.42 19.87 9.14
C THR A 227 -4.39 20.82 9.82
N GLU A 228 -4.00 21.34 10.99
CA GLU A 228 -4.80 22.22 11.85
C GLU A 228 -4.97 23.66 11.32
N ASP A 229 -4.63 23.94 10.07
CA ASP A 229 -4.87 25.25 9.45
C ASP A 229 -5.36 25.06 8.01
N ASP A 230 -6.29 25.95 7.64
CA ASP A 230 -7.00 26.11 6.36
C ASP A 230 -8.35 25.38 6.21
N VAL A 231 -9.40 26.08 6.67
CA VAL A 231 -10.78 25.92 6.16
C VAL A 231 -10.81 26.38 4.71
N ALA A 232 -10.39 25.52 3.79
CA ALA A 232 -10.36 25.82 2.37
C ALA A 232 -11.34 24.92 1.59
N ALA A 233 -12.46 25.52 1.22
CA ALA A 233 -13.33 25.25 0.08
C ALA A 233 -13.64 23.78 -0.28
N ILE A 234 -14.90 23.40 -0.10
CA ILE A 234 -15.57 22.28 -0.79
C ILE A 234 -15.34 22.45 -2.30
N LYS A 235 -14.35 21.76 -2.85
CA LYS A 235 -14.06 21.77 -4.28
C LYS A 235 -14.91 20.69 -4.93
N GLN A 236 -16.01 21.10 -5.56
CA GLN A 236 -16.82 20.24 -6.42
C GLN A 236 -15.96 19.73 -7.58
N LEU A 237 -15.38 18.54 -7.43
CA LEU A 237 -14.71 17.83 -8.51
C LEU A 237 -15.78 17.30 -9.46
N LYS A 238 -15.90 17.90 -10.65
CA LYS A 238 -16.59 17.29 -11.78
C LYS A 238 -15.87 15.98 -12.11
N CYS A 239 -16.36 14.83 -11.63
CA CYS A 239 -15.85 13.55 -12.09
C CYS A 239 -16.20 13.43 -13.58
N GLY A 240 -15.20 13.28 -14.46
CA GLY A 240 -15.42 12.64 -15.76
C GLY A 240 -15.84 11.17 -15.53
N ASP A 241 -16.41 10.53 -16.54
CA ASP A 241 -16.99 9.15 -16.54
C ASP A 241 -16.43 8.19 -15.47
N CYS A 242 -16.94 8.31 -14.23
CA CYS A 242 -16.47 7.54 -13.08
C CYS A 242 -17.42 6.37 -12.78
N PHE A 243 -16.94 5.31 -12.12
CA PHE A 243 -17.73 4.12 -11.75
C PHE A 243 -19.10 4.46 -11.12
N PRO A 244 -19.21 5.43 -10.18
CA PRO A 244 -20.51 5.86 -9.64
C PRO A 244 -21.46 6.42 -10.70
N LYS A 245 -20.96 7.22 -11.65
CA LYS A 245 -21.77 7.78 -12.76
C LYS A 245 -22.26 6.67 -13.68
N VAL A 246 -21.39 5.72 -14.03
CA VAL A 246 -21.75 4.54 -14.84
C VAL A 246 -22.85 3.73 -14.15
N TYR A 247 -22.71 3.50 -12.85
CA TYR A 247 -23.71 2.79 -12.06
C TYR A 247 -25.03 3.55 -11.98
N GLN A 248 -25.02 4.88 -11.83
CA GLN A 248 -26.24 5.69 -11.83
C GLN A 248 -26.99 5.60 -13.16
N ILE A 249 -26.26 5.69 -14.29
CA ILE A 249 -26.83 5.51 -15.63
C ILE A 249 -27.47 4.14 -15.76
N LEU A 250 -26.74 3.10 -15.34
CA LEU A 250 -27.20 1.72 -15.38
C LEU A 250 -28.45 1.53 -14.50
N HIS A 251 -28.45 2.08 -13.28
CA HIS A 251 -29.59 2.02 -12.36
C HIS A 251 -30.84 2.68 -12.94
N GLU A 252 -30.71 3.84 -13.60
CA GLU A 252 -31.86 4.49 -14.25
C GLU A 252 -32.44 3.64 -15.38
N ILE A 253 -31.59 3.03 -16.20
CA ILE A 253 -32.02 2.20 -17.33
C ILE A 253 -32.69 0.93 -16.81
N THR A 254 -32.06 0.24 -15.86
CA THR A 254 -32.62 -0.96 -15.24
C THR A 254 -33.95 -0.65 -14.56
N SER A 255 -34.06 0.47 -13.84
CA SER A 255 -35.31 0.84 -13.15
C SER A 255 -36.47 1.19 -14.10
N LYS A 256 -36.17 1.78 -15.27
CA LYS A 256 -37.20 2.24 -16.23
C LYS A 256 -37.60 1.17 -17.24
N TYR A 257 -36.65 0.34 -17.66
CA TYR A 257 -36.81 -0.56 -18.81
C TYR A 257 -36.55 -2.04 -18.48
N ASP A 258 -36.15 -2.37 -17.24
CA ASP A 258 -35.80 -3.73 -16.81
C ASP A 258 -34.70 -4.39 -17.68
N LEU A 259 -33.76 -3.56 -18.15
CA LEU A 259 -32.62 -3.97 -18.98
C LEU A 259 -31.34 -4.06 -18.14
N PHE A 260 -30.41 -4.91 -18.59
CA PHE A 260 -29.05 -5.05 -18.02
C PHE A 260 -29.01 -5.48 -16.54
N ASN A 261 -29.95 -6.32 -16.12
CA ASN A 261 -30.08 -6.78 -14.73
C ASN A 261 -28.82 -7.49 -14.21
N THR A 262 -28.18 -8.32 -15.05
CA THR A 262 -26.97 -9.07 -14.68
C THR A 262 -25.79 -8.13 -14.46
N LEU A 263 -25.62 -7.14 -15.35
CA LEU A 263 -24.61 -6.11 -15.27
C LEU A 263 -24.86 -5.19 -14.07
N TYR A 264 -26.11 -4.83 -13.79
CA TYR A 264 -26.50 -4.02 -12.64
C TYR A 264 -26.14 -4.70 -11.32
N LEU A 265 -26.49 -5.98 -11.16
CA LEU A 265 -26.12 -6.77 -9.97
C LEU A 265 -24.60 -6.89 -9.82
N THR A 266 -23.90 -7.11 -10.93
CA THR A 266 -22.43 -7.19 -10.93
C THR A 266 -21.80 -5.86 -10.52
N MET A 267 -22.28 -4.73 -11.06
CA MET A 267 -21.82 -3.40 -10.69
C MET A 267 -22.09 -3.08 -9.22
N LYS A 268 -23.28 -3.42 -8.74
CA LYS A 268 -23.64 -3.29 -7.33
C LYS A 268 -22.69 -4.09 -6.44
N TYR A 269 -22.36 -5.32 -6.82
CA TYR A 269 -21.39 -6.14 -6.11
C TYR A 269 -20.01 -5.48 -6.07
N VAL A 270 -19.51 -4.99 -7.21
CA VAL A 270 -18.20 -4.32 -7.31
C VAL A 270 -18.12 -3.07 -6.42
N LEU A 271 -19.18 -2.26 -6.35
CA LEU A 271 -19.20 -1.05 -5.53
C LEU A 271 -19.19 -1.35 -4.01
N VAL A 272 -19.55 -2.57 -3.61
CA VAL A 272 -19.53 -3.01 -2.20
C VAL A 272 -18.20 -3.70 -1.85
N LEU A 273 -17.38 -4.07 -2.84
CA LEU A 273 -16.09 -4.70 -2.58
C LEU A 273 -15.10 -3.72 -1.95
N PRO A 274 -14.51 -4.05 -0.78
CA PRO A 274 -13.39 -3.31 -0.24
C PRO A 274 -12.10 -3.66 -1.00
N CYS A 275 -12.01 -3.27 -2.28
CA CYS A 275 -10.85 -3.55 -3.14
C CYS A 275 -9.57 -2.88 -2.62
N THR A 276 -9.70 -1.75 -1.91
CA THR A 276 -8.62 -1.11 -1.17
C THR A 276 -9.04 -0.99 0.30
N GLN A 277 -8.66 -1.96 1.13
CA GLN A 277 -8.86 -1.91 2.60
C GLN A 277 -8.19 -0.70 3.29
N VAL A 278 -7.54 0.18 2.53
CA VAL A 278 -6.72 1.27 3.04
C VAL A 278 -7.55 2.35 3.75
N SER A 279 -8.79 2.60 3.32
CA SER A 279 -9.70 3.52 4.03
C SER A 279 -10.09 2.98 5.40
N CYS A 280 -10.40 1.68 5.49
CA CYS A 280 -10.67 1.01 6.76
C CYS A 280 -9.41 1.01 7.65
N GLU A 281 -8.24 0.68 7.10
CA GLU A 281 -6.96 0.70 7.83
C GLU A 281 -6.62 2.11 8.34
N ARG A 282 -6.92 3.17 7.58
CA ARG A 282 -6.74 4.56 8.02
C ARG A 282 -7.68 4.90 9.19
N ALA A 283 -8.96 4.56 9.08
CA ALA A 283 -9.94 4.75 10.16
C ALA A 283 -9.51 4.00 11.43
N PHE A 284 -9.10 2.74 11.31
CA PHE A 284 -8.59 1.95 12.42
C PHE A 284 -7.25 2.47 12.97
N SER A 285 -6.38 3.03 12.15
CA SER A 285 -5.13 3.67 12.60
C SER A 285 -5.42 4.90 13.46
N LYS A 286 -6.36 5.75 13.04
CA LYS A 286 -6.82 6.91 13.85
C LYS A 286 -7.53 6.46 15.13
N LEU A 287 -8.39 5.44 15.03
CA LEU A 287 -9.04 4.81 16.19
C LEU A 287 -8.01 4.25 17.17
N LYS A 288 -6.93 3.65 16.67
CA LYS A 288 -5.81 3.15 17.48
C LYS A 288 -5.08 4.28 18.19
N ILE A 289 -4.88 5.44 17.56
CA ILE A 289 -4.29 6.63 18.21
C ILE A 289 -5.21 7.12 19.33
N LEU A 290 -6.52 7.21 19.09
CA LEU A 290 -7.51 7.57 20.11
C LEU A 290 -7.49 6.57 21.28
N LYS A 291 -7.55 5.26 21.01
CA LYS A 291 -7.48 4.20 22.02
C LYS A 291 -6.16 4.22 22.80
N THR A 292 -5.04 4.50 22.15
CA THR A 292 -3.72 4.51 22.79
C THR A 292 -3.52 5.76 23.66
N LYS A 293 -4.07 6.91 23.27
CA LYS A 293 -4.02 8.16 24.04
C LYS A 293 -5.08 8.21 25.17
N LEU A 294 -6.28 7.66 24.96
CA LEU A 294 -7.41 7.71 25.89
C LEU A 294 -7.68 6.37 26.61
N ARG A 295 -6.63 5.54 26.77
CA ARG A 295 -6.68 4.13 27.17
C ARG A 295 -7.47 3.80 28.45
N SER A 296 -7.79 4.79 29.28
CA SER A 296 -8.51 4.62 30.56
C SER A 296 -10.00 4.96 30.54
N SER A 297 -10.57 5.49 29.45
CA SER A 297 -11.91 6.11 29.49
C SER A 297 -12.92 5.58 28.46
N ILE A 298 -12.54 4.65 27.59
CA ILE A 298 -13.42 4.13 26.53
C ILE A 298 -13.53 2.61 26.67
N THR A 299 -14.71 2.14 27.04
CA THR A 299 -15.08 0.71 27.03
C THR A 299 -15.18 0.18 25.60
N GLN A 300 -14.90 -1.12 25.42
CA GLN A 300 -14.84 -1.79 24.11
C GLN A 300 -16.16 -1.68 23.31
N GLU A 301 -17.29 -1.55 24.00
CA GLU A 301 -18.64 -1.39 23.42
C GLU A 301 -18.81 -0.11 22.58
N TYR A 302 -18.06 0.96 22.88
CA TYR A 302 -18.09 2.20 22.08
C TYR A 302 -17.10 2.20 20.90
N LEU A 303 -16.36 1.10 20.72
CA LEU A 303 -15.32 0.95 19.69
C LEU A 303 -15.69 -0.06 18.60
N GLU A 304 -16.81 -0.78 18.76
CA GLU A 304 -17.35 -1.68 17.73
C GLU A 304 -18.27 -0.89 16.78
N PRO A 305 -18.17 -1.12 15.45
CA PRO A 305 -18.98 -0.44 14.45
C PRO A 305 -20.47 -0.81 14.50
#